data_AF-S5SW43-F1
#
_entry.id   AF-S5SW43-F1
#
_cell.length_a   1.000
_cell.length_b   1.000
_cell.length_c   1.000
_cell.angle_alpha   90.00
_cell.angle_beta   90.00
_cell.angle_gamma   90.00
#
_symmetry.space_group_name_H-M   'P 1'
#
loop_
_entity.id
_entity.type
_entity.pdbx_description
1 polymer ?
#
loop_
_entity_poly.entity_id
_entity_poly.type
_entity_poly.pdbx_seq_one_letter_code
_entity_poly.pdbx_strand_id
1 'polypeptide(L)'
;MTNYEQMLAEARFYGAKSEAIDAVDVIDSRLVGHYRHELLQVTHGGVQDFYQVLTDADGDALHRSQPAGAYARSLAESRLGTVHGSFPYPADAPVRAFEGEQSNTSLIVEADPPVMLKAFRKLEAGLNPDVELLSRIGDCPHVAGVYGWVTQEIGRETYTLAMAQQFIEGGRDGWELALSYARTGGSFAEEARMLGEATRAVHVALAAEFGVEEQHAEIRAGELDRHLEQLAARNPDVEKHANQAHDLYASLAGEMTTVHRVHGDLHLGQVLRTDDRYLLIDFEGEPARSLADRQLPDSPLRDVAGVLRSLDYAAHFHADSPDPQKWVAEASEAFLAGYGIRRTPLLDAYVLDKALYEVVYEADNRPDWVGIPLSAVTRLLS
;
A
#
# COMPACT_ATOMS: atom_id res chain seq x y z
N MET A 1 15.23 -31.21 -6.51
CA MET A 1 15.07 -30.30 -5.35
C MET A 1 14.98 -28.91 -5.92
N THR A 2 13.98 -28.13 -5.50
CA THR A 2 13.80 -26.75 -5.95
C THR A 2 14.99 -25.92 -5.50
N ASN A 3 15.59 -25.14 -6.41
CA ASN A 3 16.63 -24.18 -6.05
C ASN A 3 15.94 -22.90 -5.55
N TYR A 4 15.67 -22.82 -4.25
CA TYR A 4 14.92 -21.70 -3.68
C TYR A 4 15.66 -20.36 -3.81
N GLU A 5 16.99 -20.36 -3.71
CA GLU A 5 17.80 -19.14 -3.86
C GLU A 5 17.60 -18.51 -5.23
N GLN A 6 17.74 -19.32 -6.29
CA GLN A 6 17.53 -18.85 -7.66
C GLN A 6 16.08 -18.42 -7.89
N MET A 7 15.12 -19.22 -7.42
CA MET A 7 13.69 -18.94 -7.57
C MET A 7 13.31 -17.61 -6.90
N LEU A 8 13.79 -17.35 -5.68
CA LEU A 8 13.52 -16.11 -4.95
C LEU A 8 14.20 -14.91 -5.60
N ALA A 9 15.45 -15.05 -6.05
CA ALA A 9 16.16 -13.97 -6.73
C ALA A 9 15.45 -13.50 -8.02
N GLU A 10 14.82 -14.44 -8.74
CA GLU A 10 14.03 -14.16 -9.95
C GLU A 10 12.60 -13.68 -9.64
N ALA A 11 12.08 -13.97 -8.43
CA ALA A 11 10.73 -13.63 -8.03
C ALA A 11 10.51 -12.12 -7.94
N ARG A 12 9.34 -11.65 -8.40
CA ARG A 12 8.96 -10.23 -8.29
C ARG A 12 8.72 -9.79 -6.84
N PHE A 13 8.20 -10.70 -6.01
CA PHE A 13 7.86 -10.45 -4.62
C PHE A 13 9.05 -10.49 -3.64
N TYR A 14 10.24 -10.88 -4.10
CA TYR A 14 11.42 -10.87 -3.24
C TYR A 14 11.96 -9.44 -3.13
N GLY A 15 11.96 -8.88 -1.92
CA GLY A 15 12.27 -7.48 -1.66
C GLY A 15 13.76 -7.15 -1.61
N ALA A 16 14.61 -8.11 -1.24
CA ALA A 16 16.04 -7.87 -0.98
C ALA A 16 16.95 -8.25 -2.17
N LYS A 17 16.62 -7.75 -3.37
CA LYS A 17 17.35 -8.09 -4.61
C LYS A 17 18.77 -7.53 -4.69
N SER A 18 19.07 -6.49 -3.92
CA SER A 18 20.39 -5.87 -3.83
C SER A 18 21.36 -6.64 -2.94
N GLU A 19 20.87 -7.65 -2.20
CA GLU A 19 21.65 -8.43 -1.25
C GLU A 19 21.71 -9.90 -1.68
N ALA A 20 22.80 -10.59 -1.34
CA ALA A 20 22.91 -12.02 -1.57
C ALA A 20 22.02 -12.77 -0.57
N ILE A 21 21.38 -13.86 -1.03
CA ILE A 21 20.72 -14.82 -0.15
C ILE A 21 21.81 -15.68 0.49
N ASP A 22 21.95 -15.61 1.81
CA ASP A 22 22.95 -16.36 2.58
C ASP A 22 22.49 -17.79 2.88
N ALA A 23 21.19 -17.97 3.13
CA ALA A 23 20.58 -19.28 3.37
C ALA A 23 19.06 -19.25 3.14
N VAL A 24 18.49 -20.41 2.76
CA VAL A 24 17.04 -20.64 2.71
C VAL A 24 16.69 -21.95 3.44
N ASP A 25 15.92 -21.83 4.52
CA ASP A 25 15.43 -22.97 5.31
C ASP A 25 13.92 -23.16 5.11
N VAL A 26 13.48 -24.40 4.85
CA VAL A 26 12.05 -24.73 4.81
C VAL A 26 11.57 -25.04 6.23
N ILE A 27 10.75 -24.16 6.78
CA ILE A 27 10.28 -24.26 8.18
C ILE A 27 8.94 -25.00 8.31
N ASP A 28 8.12 -25.00 7.26
CA ASP A 28 6.90 -25.79 7.15
C ASP A 28 6.70 -26.20 5.68
N SER A 29 6.17 -27.40 5.45
CA SER A 29 5.92 -27.90 4.09
C SER A 29 4.72 -28.83 4.08
N ARG A 30 3.67 -28.43 3.35
CA ARG A 30 2.39 -29.14 3.29
C ARG A 30 2.05 -29.51 1.86
N LEU A 31 1.51 -30.71 1.68
CA LEU A 31 1.04 -31.17 0.37
C LEU A 31 -0.29 -30.48 0.04
N VAL A 32 -0.33 -29.80 -1.10
CA VAL A 32 -1.49 -29.09 -1.64
C VAL A 32 -1.79 -29.69 -3.02
N GLY A 33 -2.61 -30.74 -3.05
CA GLY A 33 -2.80 -31.53 -4.28
C GLY A 33 -1.51 -32.20 -4.74
N HIS A 34 -0.96 -31.76 -5.87
CA HIS A 34 0.34 -32.20 -6.40
C HIS A 34 1.48 -31.19 -6.14
N TYR A 35 1.16 -30.09 -5.46
CA TYR A 35 2.06 -28.98 -5.15
C TYR A 35 2.50 -29.03 -3.69
N ARG A 36 3.53 -28.27 -3.35
CA ARG A 36 3.93 -28.05 -1.96
C ARG A 36 3.74 -26.60 -1.58
N HIS A 37 2.92 -26.35 -0.57
CA HIS A 37 2.92 -25.04 0.10
C HIS A 37 4.02 -25.07 1.15
N GLU A 38 4.90 -24.08 1.09
CA GLU A 38 6.12 -24.05 1.90
C GLU A 38 6.31 -22.67 2.49
N LEU A 39 6.68 -22.68 3.76
CA LEU A 39 7.16 -21.50 4.46
C LEU A 39 8.68 -21.54 4.45
N LEU A 40 9.29 -20.47 3.99
CA LEU A 40 10.72 -20.30 3.84
C LEU A 40 11.20 -19.24 4.83
N GLN A 41 12.26 -19.56 5.56
CA GLN A 41 13.05 -18.59 6.30
C GLN A 41 14.28 -18.25 5.45
N VAL A 42 14.38 -17.00 5.03
CA VAL A 42 15.44 -16.51 4.14
C VAL A 42 16.37 -15.62 4.95
N THR A 43 17.64 -16.00 5.02
CA THR A 43 18.68 -15.21 5.68
C THR A 43 19.43 -14.41 4.61
N HIS A 44 19.53 -13.10 4.78
CA HIS A 44 20.30 -12.20 3.92
C HIS A 44 20.70 -10.96 4.72
N GLY A 45 21.87 -10.35 4.44
CA GLY A 45 22.22 -9.04 5.00
C GLY A 45 22.25 -8.96 6.54
N GLY A 46 22.33 -10.11 7.23
CA GLY A 46 22.22 -10.19 8.69
C GLY A 46 20.80 -10.15 9.26
N VAL A 47 19.77 -10.19 8.42
CA VAL A 47 18.35 -10.28 8.81
C VAL A 47 17.73 -11.61 8.37
N GLN A 48 16.54 -11.91 8.89
CA GLN A 48 15.75 -13.09 8.55
C GLN A 48 14.34 -12.67 8.16
N ASP A 49 13.98 -12.92 6.91
CA ASP A 49 12.65 -12.71 6.37
C ASP A 49 11.92 -14.04 6.20
N PHE A 50 10.61 -14.04 6.35
CA PHE A 50 9.77 -15.20 6.08
C PHE A 50 9.01 -15.02 4.79
N TYR A 51 8.94 -16.07 3.97
CA TYR A 51 8.18 -16.08 2.73
C TYR A 51 7.28 -17.31 2.63
N GLN A 52 6.16 -17.20 1.93
CA GLN A 52 5.40 -18.37 1.50
C GLN A 52 5.46 -18.56 -0.01
N VAL A 53 5.56 -19.82 -0.42
CA VAL A 53 5.56 -20.23 -1.81
C VAL A 53 4.68 -21.45 -2.03
N LEU A 54 4.21 -21.62 -3.26
CA LEU A 54 3.55 -22.85 -3.68
C LEU A 54 4.38 -23.42 -4.83
N THR A 55 5.07 -24.53 -4.62
CA THR A 55 6.06 -25.04 -5.58
C THR A 55 5.62 -26.32 -6.29
N ASP A 56 6.08 -26.48 -7.53
CA ASP A 56 6.21 -27.76 -8.22
C ASP A 56 7.64 -27.95 -8.77
N ALA A 57 7.79 -28.84 -9.76
CA ALA A 57 9.09 -29.13 -10.37
C ALA A 57 9.73 -27.92 -11.07
N ASP A 58 8.93 -26.92 -11.45
CA ASP A 58 9.37 -25.75 -12.21
C ASP A 58 9.57 -24.50 -11.33
N GLY A 59 9.36 -24.61 -10.01
CA GLY A 59 9.48 -23.49 -9.06
C GLY A 59 8.13 -23.00 -8.55
N ASP A 60 8.03 -21.70 -8.23
CA ASP A 60 6.78 -21.11 -7.74
C ASP A 60 5.67 -21.23 -8.80
N ALA A 61 4.52 -21.70 -8.35
CA ALA A 61 3.42 -22.16 -9.18
C ALA A 61 2.13 -21.38 -8.94
N LEU A 62 2.06 -20.56 -7.88
CA LEU A 62 0.81 -19.95 -7.42
C LEU A 62 0.17 -19.02 -8.48
N HIS A 63 0.97 -18.48 -9.40
CA HIS A 63 0.48 -17.65 -10.50
C HIS A 63 -0.27 -18.43 -11.60
N ARG A 64 -0.23 -19.77 -11.58
CA ARG A 64 -0.95 -20.62 -12.55
C ARG A 64 -2.29 -21.07 -11.97
N SER A 65 -3.33 -21.13 -12.82
CA SER A 65 -4.71 -21.41 -12.39
C SER A 65 -4.89 -22.72 -11.62
N GLN A 66 -4.25 -23.82 -12.05
CA GLN A 66 -4.42 -25.12 -11.39
C GLN A 66 -3.78 -25.16 -9.98
N PRO A 67 -2.51 -24.73 -9.78
CA PRO A 67 -1.95 -24.57 -8.44
C PRO A 67 -2.72 -23.57 -7.57
N ALA A 68 -3.12 -22.43 -8.14
CA ALA A 68 -3.93 -21.43 -7.44
C ALA A 68 -5.24 -22.02 -6.90
N GLY A 69 -5.95 -22.83 -7.70
CA GLY A 69 -7.16 -23.53 -7.27
C GLY A 69 -6.91 -24.52 -6.14
N ALA A 70 -5.79 -25.26 -6.18
CA ALA A 70 -5.42 -26.18 -5.10
C ALA A 70 -5.11 -25.43 -3.79
N TYR A 71 -4.44 -24.28 -3.89
CA TYR A 71 -4.16 -23.40 -2.76
C TYR A 71 -5.44 -22.81 -2.16
N ALA A 72 -6.30 -22.21 -2.99
CA ALA A 72 -7.58 -21.63 -2.58
C ALA A 72 -8.49 -22.65 -1.87
N ARG A 73 -8.55 -23.89 -2.40
CA ARG A 73 -9.23 -25.01 -1.75
C ARG A 73 -8.64 -25.34 -0.39
N SER A 74 -7.32 -25.43 -0.29
CA SER A 74 -6.64 -25.80 0.96
C SER A 74 -6.80 -24.74 2.05
N LEU A 75 -6.91 -23.46 1.68
CA LEU A 75 -7.30 -22.39 2.60
C LEU A 75 -8.73 -22.59 3.12
N ALA A 76 -9.71 -22.77 2.23
CA ALA A 76 -11.11 -22.95 2.59
C ALA A 76 -11.36 -24.21 3.44
N GLU A 77 -10.58 -25.28 3.22
CA GLU A 77 -10.63 -26.53 3.99
C GLU A 77 -9.79 -26.49 5.29
N SER A 78 -9.26 -25.32 5.69
CA SER A 78 -8.43 -25.14 6.89
C SER A 78 -7.19 -26.05 6.95
N ARG A 79 -6.56 -26.32 5.81
CA ARG A 79 -5.39 -27.23 5.72
C ARG A 79 -4.04 -26.52 5.85
N LEU A 80 -3.99 -25.20 5.66
CA LEU A 80 -2.74 -24.41 5.66
C LEU A 80 -2.51 -23.62 6.95
N GLY A 81 -3.55 -23.39 7.75
CA GLY A 81 -3.43 -22.63 8.98
C GLY A 81 -4.76 -22.51 9.70
N THR A 82 -4.80 -21.62 10.70
CA THR A 82 -6.03 -21.27 11.41
C THR A 82 -6.87 -20.32 10.57
N VAL A 83 -8.09 -20.72 10.23
CA VAL A 83 -9.05 -19.90 9.49
C VAL A 83 -9.83 -19.02 10.46
N HIS A 84 -9.92 -17.73 10.13
CA HIS A 84 -10.75 -16.73 10.80
C HIS A 84 -11.78 -16.21 9.80
N GLY A 85 -13.06 -16.12 10.20
CA GLY A 85 -14.14 -15.75 9.28
C GLY A 85 -14.53 -16.91 8.34
N SER A 86 -14.73 -16.61 7.06
CA SER A 86 -15.16 -17.58 6.05
C SER A 86 -14.51 -17.35 4.69
N PHE A 87 -14.48 -18.40 3.89
CA PHE A 87 -14.02 -18.38 2.49
C PHE A 87 -15.22 -18.77 1.62
N PRO A 88 -16.05 -17.80 1.18
CA PRO A 88 -17.40 -18.06 0.70
C PRO A 88 -17.40 -18.47 -0.78
N TYR A 89 -16.69 -19.56 -1.10
CA TYR A 89 -16.64 -20.12 -2.44
C TYR A 89 -16.57 -21.66 -2.40
N PRO A 90 -17.11 -22.36 -3.41
CA PRO A 90 -16.97 -23.81 -3.53
C PRO A 90 -15.50 -24.24 -3.67
N ALA A 91 -15.16 -25.40 -3.10
CA ALA A 91 -13.81 -25.96 -3.17
C ALA A 91 -13.31 -26.23 -4.60
N ASP A 92 -14.21 -26.38 -5.57
CA ASP A 92 -13.95 -26.63 -6.98
C ASP A 92 -14.16 -25.41 -7.88
N ALA A 93 -14.42 -24.23 -7.31
CA ALA A 93 -14.53 -23.00 -8.08
C ALA A 93 -13.23 -22.73 -8.88
N PRO A 94 -13.34 -22.32 -10.16
CA PRO A 94 -12.19 -21.93 -10.96
C PRO A 94 -11.45 -20.77 -10.30
N VAL A 95 -10.12 -20.76 -10.41
CA VAL A 95 -9.26 -19.71 -9.87
C VAL A 95 -8.31 -19.22 -10.93
N ARG A 96 -8.19 -17.91 -11.06
CA ARG A 96 -7.20 -17.25 -11.92
C ARG A 96 -6.35 -16.29 -11.13
N ALA A 97 -5.06 -16.23 -11.42
CA ALA A 97 -4.19 -15.21 -10.84
C ALA A 97 -4.43 -13.87 -11.52
N PHE A 98 -4.27 -12.78 -10.76
CA PHE A 98 -4.20 -11.44 -11.30
C PHE A 98 -2.78 -11.17 -11.81
N GLU A 99 -2.64 -10.62 -13.02
CA GLU A 99 -1.34 -10.29 -13.58
C GLU A 99 -0.93 -8.86 -13.15
N GLY A 100 0.33 -8.67 -12.75
CA GLY A 100 0.91 -7.34 -12.55
C GLY A 100 1.21 -6.93 -11.10
N GLU A 101 0.77 -7.69 -10.10
CA GLU A 101 1.16 -7.44 -8.71
C GLU A 101 2.64 -7.74 -8.45
N GLN A 102 3.26 -6.90 -7.61
CA GLN A 102 4.69 -6.98 -7.33
C GLN A 102 5.00 -7.65 -5.99
N SER A 103 4.31 -7.29 -4.92
CA SER A 103 4.60 -7.76 -3.54
C SER A 103 3.86 -9.05 -3.17
N ASN A 104 2.65 -9.23 -3.67
CA ASN A 104 1.76 -10.34 -3.30
C ASN A 104 1.29 -11.13 -4.52
N THR A 105 0.45 -12.13 -4.28
CA THR A 105 -0.27 -12.81 -5.36
C THR A 105 -1.76 -12.79 -5.09
N SER A 106 -2.47 -11.94 -5.82
CA SER A 106 -3.91 -11.93 -5.86
C SER A 106 -4.46 -12.96 -6.84
N LEU A 107 -5.50 -13.64 -6.39
CA LEU A 107 -6.23 -14.66 -7.11
C LEU A 107 -7.71 -14.30 -7.09
N ILE A 108 -8.39 -14.53 -8.19
CA ILE A 108 -9.83 -14.34 -8.30
C ILE A 108 -10.46 -15.71 -8.38
N VAL A 109 -11.27 -16.02 -7.38
CA VAL A 109 -12.10 -17.23 -7.36
C VAL A 109 -13.40 -16.91 -8.08
N GLU A 110 -13.67 -17.63 -9.16
CA GLU A 110 -14.87 -17.49 -9.98
C GLU A 110 -16.07 -18.18 -9.30
N ALA A 111 -16.49 -17.60 -8.19
CA ALA A 111 -17.73 -17.93 -7.49
C ALA A 111 -18.83 -16.90 -7.84
N ASP A 112 -20.02 -17.09 -7.28
CA ASP A 112 -21.14 -16.15 -7.40
C ASP A 112 -21.56 -15.66 -6.00
N PRO A 113 -21.15 -14.43 -5.58
CA PRO A 113 -20.29 -13.48 -6.29
C PRO A 113 -18.80 -13.88 -6.29
N PRO A 114 -17.96 -13.33 -7.18
CA PRO A 114 -16.52 -13.61 -7.17
C PRO A 114 -15.83 -13.14 -5.88
N VAL A 115 -14.74 -13.83 -5.53
CA VAL A 115 -13.96 -13.56 -4.32
C VAL A 115 -12.51 -13.25 -4.69
N MET A 116 -11.96 -12.18 -4.12
CA MET A 116 -10.55 -11.86 -4.21
C MET A 116 -9.80 -12.55 -3.08
N LEU A 117 -8.79 -13.34 -3.42
CA LEU A 117 -7.85 -13.96 -2.48
C LEU A 117 -6.49 -13.29 -2.63
N LYS A 118 -5.98 -12.66 -1.57
CA LYS A 118 -4.61 -12.12 -1.54
C LYS A 118 -3.73 -13.09 -0.76
N ALA A 119 -2.74 -13.67 -1.41
CA ALA A 119 -1.71 -14.49 -0.77
C ALA A 119 -0.48 -13.61 -0.46
N PHE A 120 -0.18 -13.43 0.83
CA PHE A 120 0.92 -12.58 1.29
C PHE A 120 2.26 -13.27 1.08
N ARG A 121 3.12 -12.75 0.19
CA ARG A 121 4.34 -13.48 -0.16
C ARG A 121 5.44 -13.34 0.88
N LYS A 122 5.74 -12.10 1.28
CA LYS A 122 6.56 -11.81 2.45
C LYS A 122 5.66 -11.83 3.68
N LEU A 123 6.06 -12.56 4.71
CA LEU A 123 5.32 -12.74 5.95
C LEU A 123 6.01 -11.98 7.07
N GLU A 124 5.22 -11.22 7.82
CA GLU A 124 5.68 -10.46 8.99
C GLU A 124 4.95 -10.93 10.25
N ALA A 125 5.66 -10.89 11.37
CA ALA A 125 5.14 -11.31 12.66
C ALA A 125 4.07 -10.33 13.14
N GLY A 126 2.82 -10.78 13.21
CA GLY A 126 1.64 -10.00 13.56
C GLY A 126 0.50 -10.21 12.56
N LEU A 127 -0.63 -9.55 12.83
CA LEU A 127 -1.73 -9.49 11.89
C LEU A 127 -1.40 -8.47 10.79
N ASN A 128 -1.46 -8.89 9.53
CA ASN A 128 -1.26 -7.98 8.39
C ASN A 128 -2.26 -6.79 8.46
N PRO A 129 -1.82 -5.54 8.21
CA PRO A 129 -2.65 -4.35 8.42
C PRO A 129 -3.88 -4.30 7.49
N ASP A 130 -3.79 -4.88 6.29
CA ASP A 130 -4.93 -4.99 5.36
C ASP A 130 -6.07 -5.79 6.01
N VAL A 131 -5.72 -6.91 6.66
CA VAL A 131 -6.67 -7.71 7.44
C VAL A 131 -7.12 -6.99 8.70
N GLU A 132 -6.19 -6.44 9.47
CA GLU A 132 -6.48 -5.78 10.74
C GLU A 132 -7.48 -4.64 10.56
N LEU A 133 -7.26 -3.78 9.57
CA LEU A 133 -8.08 -2.60 9.33
C LEU A 133 -9.40 -2.98 8.65
N LEU A 134 -9.34 -3.68 7.51
CA LEU A 134 -10.54 -3.94 6.70
C LEU A 134 -11.52 -4.90 7.35
N SER A 135 -11.06 -5.84 8.18
CA SER A 135 -11.97 -6.73 8.93
C SER A 135 -12.82 -5.99 9.97
N ARG A 136 -12.43 -4.78 10.36
CA ARG A 136 -13.10 -3.98 11.39
C ARG A 136 -13.97 -2.86 10.80
N ILE A 137 -13.66 -2.40 9.58
CA ILE A 137 -14.41 -1.32 8.90
C ILE A 137 -15.19 -1.81 7.67
N GLY A 138 -15.47 -3.12 7.56
CA GLY A 138 -16.13 -3.71 6.38
C GLY A 138 -17.52 -3.17 6.03
N ASP A 139 -18.18 -2.48 6.97
CA ASP A 139 -19.45 -1.77 6.71
C ASP A 139 -19.27 -0.43 5.97
N CYS A 140 -18.03 0.07 5.86
CA CYS A 140 -17.74 1.28 5.09
C CYS A 140 -17.91 1.00 3.60
N PRO A 141 -18.75 1.76 2.86
CA PRO A 141 -19.02 1.48 1.44
C PRO A 141 -17.83 1.76 0.51
N HIS A 142 -16.76 2.33 1.05
CA HIS A 142 -15.55 2.74 0.33
C HIS A 142 -14.36 1.80 0.57
N VAL A 143 -14.59 0.58 1.06
CA VAL A 143 -13.57 -0.47 1.15
C VAL A 143 -14.12 -1.81 0.63
N ALA A 144 -13.22 -2.73 0.28
CA ALA A 144 -13.61 -4.10 0.00
C ALA A 144 -13.79 -4.88 1.32
N GLY A 145 -14.98 -5.42 1.57
CA GLY A 145 -15.26 -6.17 2.79
C GLY A 145 -14.42 -7.46 2.87
N VAL A 146 -13.83 -7.73 4.04
CA VAL A 146 -13.08 -8.97 4.31
C VAL A 146 -14.04 -10.09 4.72
N TYR A 147 -13.98 -11.23 4.04
CA TYR A 147 -14.75 -12.41 4.39
C TYR A 147 -14.04 -13.29 5.41
N GLY A 148 -12.71 -13.40 5.32
CA GLY A 148 -11.91 -14.24 6.20
C GLY A 148 -10.43 -14.19 5.87
N TRP A 149 -9.60 -14.75 6.74
CA TRP A 149 -8.15 -14.83 6.56
C TRP A 149 -7.58 -16.07 7.23
N VAL A 150 -6.35 -16.43 6.85
CA VAL A 150 -5.64 -17.58 7.42
C VAL A 150 -4.38 -17.09 8.12
N THR A 151 -4.19 -17.54 9.36
CA THR A 151 -2.94 -17.32 10.11
C THR A 151 -2.21 -18.63 10.38
N GLN A 152 -0.90 -18.54 10.60
CA GLN A 152 -0.08 -19.65 11.05
C GLN A 152 0.89 -19.20 12.14
N GLU A 153 1.09 -20.05 13.14
CA GLU A 153 2.08 -19.85 14.18
C GLU A 153 3.45 -20.34 13.69
N ILE A 154 4.46 -19.47 13.77
CA ILE A 154 5.86 -19.81 13.55
C ILE A 154 6.62 -19.41 14.81
N GLY A 155 7.08 -20.43 15.56
CA GLY A 155 7.67 -20.20 16.88
C GLY A 155 6.62 -19.72 17.89
N ARG A 156 6.67 -18.43 18.25
CA ARG A 156 5.74 -17.79 19.20
C ARG A 156 4.95 -16.62 18.59
N GLU A 157 5.15 -16.38 17.31
CA GLU A 157 4.56 -15.26 16.59
C GLU A 157 3.54 -15.81 15.58
N THR A 158 2.45 -15.05 15.42
CA THR A 158 1.41 -15.32 14.43
C THR A 158 1.75 -14.61 13.12
N TYR A 159 1.55 -15.27 11.98
CA TYR A 159 1.76 -14.69 10.65
C TYR A 159 0.48 -14.84 9.81
N THR A 160 0.08 -13.79 9.10
CA THR A 160 -1.04 -13.85 8.15
C THR A 160 -0.57 -14.42 6.81
N LEU A 161 -1.14 -15.55 6.39
CA LEU A 161 -0.81 -16.19 5.11
C LEU A 161 -1.65 -15.63 3.96
N ALA A 162 -2.95 -15.49 4.15
CA ALA A 162 -3.84 -15.06 3.08
C ALA A 162 -5.09 -14.41 3.63
N MET A 163 -5.75 -13.62 2.80
CA MET A 163 -7.07 -13.08 3.08
C MET A 163 -8.02 -13.27 1.89
N ALA A 164 -9.30 -13.44 2.19
CA ALA A 164 -10.42 -13.44 1.26
C ALA A 164 -11.24 -12.16 1.48
N GLN A 165 -11.51 -11.44 0.40
CA GLN A 165 -12.27 -10.20 0.42
C GLN A 165 -13.19 -10.09 -0.80
N GLN A 166 -14.08 -9.11 -0.74
CA GLN A 166 -14.94 -8.74 -1.85
C GLN A 166 -14.12 -8.43 -3.10
N PHE A 167 -14.45 -9.08 -4.21
CA PHE A 167 -13.94 -8.69 -5.52
C PHE A 167 -14.73 -7.48 -6.05
N ILE A 168 -14.02 -6.45 -6.51
CA ILE A 168 -14.64 -5.23 -7.06
C ILE A 168 -14.74 -5.36 -8.57
N GLU A 169 -15.92 -5.75 -9.05
CA GLU A 169 -16.19 -5.84 -10.48
C GLU A 169 -16.27 -4.47 -11.14
N GLY A 170 -15.67 -4.33 -12.33
CA GLY A 170 -15.71 -3.08 -13.11
C GLY A 170 -14.92 -1.91 -12.51
N GLY A 171 -14.20 -2.13 -11.40
CA GLY A 171 -13.35 -1.11 -10.78
C GLY A 171 -12.26 -0.64 -11.73
N ARG A 172 -12.27 0.65 -12.07
CA ARG A 172 -11.20 1.29 -12.83
C ARG A 172 -10.09 1.74 -11.89
N ASP A 173 -8.85 1.43 -12.22
CA ASP A 173 -7.69 1.94 -11.50
C ASP A 173 -7.68 3.48 -11.48
N GLY A 174 -7.52 4.07 -10.29
CA GLY A 174 -7.60 5.52 -10.08
C GLY A 174 -6.47 6.29 -10.75
N TRP A 175 -5.29 5.67 -10.86
CA TRP A 175 -4.13 6.25 -11.51
C TRP A 175 -4.32 6.31 -13.02
N GLU A 176 -4.70 5.20 -13.66
CA GLU A 176 -5.03 5.15 -15.09
C GLU A 176 -6.19 6.09 -15.45
N LEU A 177 -7.18 6.22 -14.56
CA LEU A 177 -8.25 7.19 -14.71
C LEU A 177 -7.70 8.62 -14.72
N ALA A 178 -6.91 9.01 -13.70
CA ALA A 178 -6.34 10.35 -13.62
C ALA A 178 -5.44 10.67 -14.82
N LEU A 179 -4.62 9.73 -15.27
CA LEU A 179 -3.80 9.87 -16.49
C LEU A 179 -4.65 10.16 -17.72
N SER A 180 -5.80 9.52 -17.87
CA SER A 180 -6.69 9.76 -19.02
C SER A 180 -7.23 11.21 -19.06
N TYR A 181 -7.50 11.80 -17.91
CA TYR A 181 -7.91 13.20 -17.79
C TYR A 181 -6.74 14.16 -17.99
N ALA A 182 -5.62 13.92 -17.30
CA ALA A 182 -4.41 14.73 -17.41
C ALA A 182 -3.90 14.81 -18.86
N ARG A 183 -3.89 13.68 -19.58
CA ARG A 183 -3.46 13.60 -20.98
C ARG A 183 -4.32 14.44 -21.93
N THR A 184 -5.60 14.58 -21.65
CA THR A 184 -6.55 15.32 -22.51
C THR A 184 -6.75 16.76 -22.06
N GLY A 185 -6.19 17.15 -20.91
CA GLY A 185 -6.50 18.42 -20.24
C GLY A 185 -7.93 18.50 -19.72
N GLY A 186 -8.63 17.37 -19.60
CA GLY A 186 -9.97 17.31 -19.03
C GLY A 186 -9.95 17.56 -17.53
N SER A 187 -10.95 18.27 -17.01
CA SER A 187 -11.06 18.53 -15.57
C SER A 187 -11.30 17.24 -14.79
N PHE A 188 -10.49 17.00 -13.77
CA PHE A 188 -10.61 15.88 -12.84
C PHE A 188 -11.31 16.28 -11.53
N ALA A 189 -11.85 17.49 -11.45
CA ALA A 189 -12.40 18.05 -10.21
C ALA A 189 -13.49 17.18 -9.57
N GLU A 190 -14.44 16.68 -10.36
CA GLU A 190 -15.56 15.91 -9.82
C GLU A 190 -15.10 14.54 -9.29
N GLU A 191 -14.20 13.87 -10.02
CA GLU A 191 -13.59 12.61 -9.58
C GLU A 191 -12.75 12.82 -8.30
N ALA A 192 -11.96 13.89 -8.26
CA ALA A 192 -11.18 14.26 -7.09
C ALA A 192 -12.07 14.56 -5.88
N ARG A 193 -13.21 15.25 -6.05
CA ARG A 193 -14.19 15.51 -5.00
C ARG A 193 -14.77 14.21 -4.44
N MET A 194 -15.22 13.30 -5.30
CA MET A 194 -15.75 11.99 -4.88
C MET A 194 -14.69 11.15 -4.17
N LEU A 195 -13.43 11.21 -4.62
CA LEU A 195 -12.31 10.54 -3.94
C LEU A 195 -12.06 11.14 -2.55
N GLY A 196 -12.15 12.47 -2.41
CA GLY A 196 -12.05 13.15 -1.11
C GLY A 196 -13.14 12.72 -0.14
N GLU A 197 -14.38 12.60 -0.63
CA GLU A 197 -15.52 12.10 0.16
C GLU A 197 -15.32 10.65 0.61
N ALA A 198 -14.86 9.79 -0.28
CA ALA A 198 -14.54 8.39 0.02
C ALA A 198 -13.41 8.28 1.06
N THR A 199 -12.34 9.04 0.89
CA THR A 199 -11.18 9.06 1.81
C THR A 199 -11.62 9.51 3.20
N ARG A 200 -12.44 10.57 3.30
CA ARG A 200 -13.02 10.99 4.59
C ARG A 200 -13.86 9.88 5.22
N ALA A 201 -14.73 9.24 4.45
CA ALA A 201 -15.61 8.20 4.97
C ALA A 201 -14.82 7.02 5.55
N VAL A 202 -13.72 6.61 4.90
CA VAL A 202 -12.79 5.60 5.43
C VAL A 202 -12.14 6.08 6.73
N HIS A 203 -11.60 7.30 6.77
CA HIS A 203 -11.00 7.84 8.00
C HIS A 203 -12.00 7.95 9.16
N VAL A 204 -13.24 8.34 8.89
CA VAL A 204 -14.30 8.37 9.92
C VAL A 204 -14.58 6.96 10.45
N ALA A 205 -14.63 5.94 9.59
CA ALA A 205 -14.80 4.55 10.01
C ALA A 205 -13.61 4.05 10.83
N LEU A 206 -12.38 4.34 10.41
CA LEU A 206 -11.17 3.98 11.15
C LEU A 206 -11.10 4.67 12.52
N ALA A 207 -11.39 5.96 12.57
CA ALA A 207 -11.44 6.73 13.81
C ALA A 207 -12.49 6.20 14.79
N ALA A 208 -13.69 5.85 14.28
CA ALA A 208 -14.76 5.30 15.09
C ALA A 208 -14.41 3.93 15.69
N GLU A 209 -13.67 3.11 14.94
CA GLU A 209 -13.36 1.73 15.30
C GLU A 209 -12.10 1.60 16.16
N PHE A 210 -11.03 2.30 15.80
CA PHE A 210 -9.72 2.19 16.44
C PHE A 210 -9.44 3.29 17.47
N GLY A 211 -10.37 4.25 17.59
CA GLY A 211 -10.21 5.38 18.48
C GLY A 211 -9.38 6.51 17.88
N VAL A 212 -9.38 7.61 18.61
CA VAL A 212 -8.81 8.89 18.20
C VAL A 212 -8.02 9.46 19.37
N GLU A 213 -6.86 10.04 19.07
CA GLU A 213 -6.03 10.76 20.03
C GLU A 213 -5.76 12.18 19.53
N GLU A 214 -5.78 13.14 20.45
CA GLU A 214 -5.35 14.51 20.19
C GLU A 214 -3.91 14.66 20.66
N GLN A 215 -3.05 15.21 19.81
CA GLN A 215 -1.64 15.44 20.13
C GLN A 215 -1.14 16.78 19.60
N HIS A 216 -0.03 17.25 20.14
CA HIS A 216 0.65 18.41 19.60
C HIS A 216 1.29 18.06 18.25
N ALA A 217 1.10 18.93 17.25
CA ALA A 217 1.63 18.75 15.90
C ALA A 217 3.17 18.66 15.88
N GLU A 218 3.85 19.28 16.85
CA GLU A 218 5.31 19.22 17.02
C GLU A 218 5.85 17.79 17.20
N ILE A 219 5.05 16.86 17.72
CA ILE A 219 5.42 15.44 17.81
C ILE A 219 5.57 14.86 16.41
N ARG A 220 4.62 15.13 15.50
CA ARG A 220 4.70 14.71 14.10
C ARG A 220 5.80 15.45 13.36
N ALA A 221 5.89 16.77 13.57
CA ALA A 221 6.93 17.59 12.96
C ALA A 221 8.34 17.05 13.29
N GLY A 222 8.59 16.65 14.54
CA GLY A 222 9.86 16.04 14.94
C GLY A 222 10.12 14.64 14.32
N GLU A 223 9.08 13.92 13.88
CA GLU A 223 9.25 12.68 13.11
C GLU A 223 9.62 12.98 11.66
N LEU A 224 8.93 13.94 11.03
CA LEU A 224 9.24 14.41 9.67
C LEU A 224 10.65 15.01 9.59
N ASP A 225 11.08 15.74 10.62
CA ASP A 225 12.41 16.34 10.69
C ASP A 225 13.52 15.29 10.78
N ARG A 226 13.32 14.23 11.59
CA ARG A 226 14.25 13.09 11.63
C ARG A 226 14.28 12.33 10.31
N HIS A 227 13.16 12.23 9.60
CA HIS A 227 13.11 11.61 8.28
C HIS A 227 13.87 12.46 7.26
N LEU A 228 13.68 13.79 7.28
CA LEU A 228 14.44 14.74 6.48
C LEU A 228 15.96 14.58 6.69
N GLU A 229 16.44 14.46 7.94
CA GLU A 229 17.86 14.22 8.21
C GLU A 229 18.39 12.95 7.52
N GLN A 230 17.61 11.86 7.54
CA GLN A 230 17.96 10.60 6.89
C GLN A 230 17.98 10.73 5.36
N LEU A 231 17.02 11.45 4.78
CA LEU A 231 16.94 11.67 3.34
C LEU A 231 18.05 12.62 2.85
N ALA A 232 18.32 13.70 3.59
CA ALA A 232 19.38 14.67 3.30
C ALA A 232 20.76 14.02 3.32
N ALA A 233 21.00 13.08 4.24
CA ALA A 233 22.25 12.32 4.29
C ALA A 233 22.47 11.41 3.06
N ARG A 234 21.40 11.06 2.33
CA ARG A 234 21.44 10.17 1.17
C ARG A 234 21.42 10.92 -0.17
N ASN A 235 20.88 12.13 -0.22
CA ASN A 235 20.65 12.85 -1.47
C ASN A 235 21.01 14.35 -1.36
N PRO A 236 22.01 14.84 -2.13
CA PRO A 236 22.46 16.24 -2.10
C PRO A 236 21.40 17.26 -2.53
N ASP A 237 20.40 16.87 -3.33
CA ASP A 237 19.32 17.79 -3.71
C ASP A 237 18.35 18.01 -2.54
N VAL A 238 18.09 16.97 -1.74
CA VAL A 238 17.36 17.10 -0.46
C VAL A 238 18.15 17.96 0.53
N GLU A 239 19.47 17.74 0.67
CA GLU A 239 20.34 18.50 1.58
C GLU A 239 20.25 20.02 1.34
N LYS A 240 20.18 20.47 0.07
CA LYS A 240 20.04 21.90 -0.28
C LYS A 240 18.79 22.56 0.30
N HIS A 241 17.72 21.80 0.49
CA HIS A 241 16.44 22.28 1.00
C HIS A 241 16.24 22.03 2.50
N ALA A 242 17.16 21.30 3.15
CA ALA A 242 16.98 20.83 4.53
C ALA A 242 16.74 21.96 5.54
N ASN A 243 17.47 23.07 5.46
CA ASN A 243 17.28 24.20 6.38
C ASN A 243 15.87 24.80 6.28
N GLN A 244 15.35 24.98 5.07
CA GLN A 244 14.00 25.55 4.86
C GLN A 244 12.91 24.57 5.31
N ALA A 245 13.12 23.27 5.08
CA ALA A 245 12.21 22.23 5.56
C ALA A 245 12.20 22.14 7.10
N HIS A 246 13.37 22.24 7.73
CA HIS A 246 13.50 22.31 9.19
C HIS A 246 12.75 23.51 9.77
N ASP A 247 12.91 24.69 9.19
CA ASP A 247 12.20 25.91 9.61
C ASP A 247 10.67 25.74 9.48
N LEU A 248 10.20 25.11 8.41
CA LEU A 248 8.78 24.81 8.22
C LEU A 248 8.26 23.84 9.30
N TYR A 249 8.97 22.76 9.59
CA TYR A 249 8.58 21.81 10.63
C TYR A 249 8.60 22.44 12.02
N ALA A 250 9.62 23.24 12.34
CA ALA A 250 9.72 23.96 13.61
C ALA A 250 8.57 24.97 13.79
N SER A 251 8.02 25.52 12.71
CA SER A 251 6.90 26.47 12.76
C SER A 251 5.57 25.87 13.24
N LEU A 252 5.44 24.54 13.26
CA LEU A 252 4.25 23.81 13.70
C LEU A 252 4.11 23.73 15.23
N ALA A 253 5.05 24.30 15.98
CA ALA A 253 5.04 24.32 17.44
C ALA A 253 3.74 24.95 17.98
N GLY A 254 3.08 24.26 18.90
CA GLY A 254 1.83 24.72 19.53
C GLY A 254 0.55 24.48 18.72
N GLU A 255 0.61 23.92 17.51
CA GLU A 255 -0.58 23.40 16.81
C GLU A 255 -1.03 22.06 17.41
N MET A 256 -2.32 21.74 17.25
CA MET A 256 -2.91 20.45 17.63
C MET A 256 -3.30 19.68 16.38
N THR A 257 -3.14 18.36 16.41
CA THR A 257 -3.65 17.45 15.41
C THR A 257 -4.29 16.24 16.06
N THR A 258 -5.34 15.77 15.41
CA THR A 258 -5.91 14.46 15.64
C THR A 258 -5.04 13.39 14.99
N VAL A 259 -4.90 12.22 15.64
CA VAL A 259 -4.34 11.01 15.05
C VAL A 259 -5.23 9.81 15.30
N HIS A 260 -5.23 8.89 14.34
CA HIS A 260 -5.92 7.60 14.40
C HIS A 260 -5.26 6.62 13.43
N ARG A 261 -5.79 5.41 13.30
CA ARG A 261 -5.33 4.47 12.27
C ARG A 261 -5.64 5.00 10.88
N VAL A 262 -4.66 4.96 9.98
CA VAL A 262 -4.73 5.49 8.61
C VAL A 262 -4.40 4.37 7.61
N HIS A 263 -4.60 4.61 6.32
CA HIS A 263 -4.11 3.72 5.27
C HIS A 263 -2.57 3.71 5.24
N GLY A 264 -1.94 4.87 5.44
CA GLY A 264 -0.50 5.00 5.63
C GLY A 264 0.35 4.96 4.36
N ASP A 265 -0.25 4.67 3.19
CA ASP A 265 0.39 4.75 1.86
C ASP A 265 -0.65 5.03 0.76
N LEU A 266 -1.60 5.93 1.02
CA LEU A 266 -2.67 6.20 0.07
C LEU A 266 -2.15 6.99 -1.16
N HIS A 267 -2.41 6.46 -2.35
CA HIS A 267 -2.18 7.15 -3.63
C HIS A 267 -3.21 6.69 -4.69
N LEU A 268 -3.22 7.28 -5.88
CA LEU A 268 -4.23 6.97 -6.92
C LEU A 268 -4.19 5.53 -7.44
N GLY A 269 -3.08 4.82 -7.23
CA GLY A 269 -2.96 3.39 -7.55
C GLY A 269 -3.60 2.47 -6.50
N GLN A 270 -3.95 3.02 -5.32
CA GLN A 270 -4.61 2.31 -4.23
C GLN A 270 -6.10 2.63 -4.13
N VAL A 271 -6.68 3.10 -5.25
CA VAL A 271 -8.11 3.39 -5.33
C VAL A 271 -8.72 2.82 -6.60
N LEU A 272 -9.91 2.26 -6.45
CA LEU A 272 -10.72 1.77 -7.55
C LEU A 272 -11.97 2.63 -7.71
N ARG A 273 -12.25 3.04 -8.94
CA ARG A 273 -13.43 3.80 -9.32
C ARG A 273 -14.55 2.88 -9.83
N THR A 274 -15.62 2.86 -9.03
CA THR A 274 -17.02 2.47 -9.30
C THR A 274 -17.64 3.00 -10.58
N ASP A 275 -18.91 2.71 -10.84
CA ASP A 275 -19.81 3.66 -11.53
C ASP A 275 -20.31 4.75 -10.56
N ASP A 276 -20.43 4.46 -9.27
CA ASP A 276 -21.07 5.31 -8.27
C ASP A 276 -20.15 5.76 -7.11
N ARG A 277 -19.00 5.11 -6.89
CA ARG A 277 -18.14 5.39 -5.73
C ARG A 277 -16.66 5.08 -5.95
N TYR A 278 -15.81 5.61 -5.07
CA TYR A 278 -14.42 5.17 -4.94
C TYR A 278 -14.30 4.12 -3.84
N LEU A 279 -13.40 3.16 -4.02
CA LEU A 279 -12.96 2.24 -2.97
C LEU A 279 -11.46 2.40 -2.75
N LEU A 280 -11.04 2.43 -1.48
CA LEU A 280 -9.64 2.35 -1.07
C LEU A 280 -9.28 0.87 -0.89
N ILE A 281 -8.08 0.49 -1.32
CA ILE A 281 -7.55 -0.88 -1.27
C ILE A 281 -6.11 -0.86 -0.76
N ASP A 282 -5.58 -2.02 -0.38
CA ASP A 282 -4.16 -2.19 0.00
C ASP A 282 -3.74 -1.39 1.24
N PHE A 283 -4.41 -1.65 2.36
CA PHE A 283 -4.15 -1.00 3.65
C PHE A 283 -2.89 -1.53 4.35
N GLU A 284 -1.97 -2.15 3.61
CA GLU A 284 -0.72 -2.66 4.17
C GLU A 284 0.18 -1.54 4.70
N GLY A 285 0.04 -0.31 4.20
CA GLY A 285 0.91 0.83 4.53
C GLY A 285 2.27 0.75 3.83
N GLU A 286 3.13 1.73 4.08
CA GLU A 286 4.40 1.90 3.34
C GLU A 286 5.33 0.68 3.45
N PRO A 287 5.65 -0.01 2.33
CA PRO A 287 6.43 -1.26 2.37
C PRO A 287 7.83 -1.16 2.99
N ALA A 288 8.41 0.04 3.01
CA ALA A 288 9.73 0.29 3.59
C ALA A 288 9.73 0.36 5.13
N ARG A 289 8.55 0.45 5.76
CA ARG A 289 8.40 0.55 7.23
C ARG A 289 8.14 -0.81 7.84
N SER A 290 8.61 -1.02 9.06
CA SER A 290 8.32 -2.25 9.82
C SER A 290 6.80 -2.39 10.06
N LEU A 291 6.30 -3.61 10.22
CA LEU A 291 4.90 -3.83 10.56
C LEU A 291 4.48 -3.04 11.81
N ALA A 292 5.30 -3.03 12.86
CA ALA A 292 5.02 -2.29 14.09
C ALA A 292 4.84 -0.79 13.82
N ASP A 293 5.66 -0.21 12.95
CA ASP A 293 5.56 1.21 12.57
C ASP A 293 4.33 1.50 11.70
N ARG A 294 3.93 0.57 10.84
CA ARG A 294 2.72 0.67 9.99
C ARG A 294 1.42 0.58 10.80
N GLN A 295 1.48 -0.01 11.99
CA GLN A 295 0.33 -0.10 12.91
C GLN A 295 0.16 1.12 13.83
N LEU A 296 1.15 2.02 13.90
CA LEU A 296 1.05 3.21 14.72
C LEU A 296 0.01 4.20 14.14
N PRO A 297 -0.77 4.88 15.00
CA PRO A 297 -1.61 5.99 14.57
C PRO A 297 -0.81 7.13 13.94
N ASP A 298 -1.43 7.82 13.00
CA ASP A 298 -0.88 9.03 12.37
C ASP A 298 -1.98 10.05 12.09
N SER A 299 -1.58 11.25 11.66
CA SER A 299 -2.53 12.25 11.17
C SER A 299 -3.14 11.75 9.86
N PRO A 300 -4.46 11.85 9.67
CA PRO A 300 -5.08 11.54 8.38
C PRO A 300 -4.59 12.46 7.25
N LEU A 301 -3.91 13.56 7.60
CA LEU A 301 -3.24 14.43 6.64
C LEU A 301 -2.09 13.73 5.89
N ARG A 302 -1.53 12.64 6.41
CA ARG A 302 -0.58 11.78 5.68
C ARG A 302 -1.19 11.18 4.42
N ASP A 303 -2.37 10.57 4.56
CA ASP A 303 -3.08 9.96 3.43
C ASP A 303 -3.56 11.01 2.43
N VAL A 304 -4.04 12.15 2.94
CA VAL A 304 -4.39 13.32 2.10
C VAL A 304 -3.18 13.80 1.31
N ALA A 305 -2.02 13.94 1.96
CA ALA A 305 -0.77 14.33 1.29
C ALA A 305 -0.37 13.31 0.22
N GLY A 306 -0.54 12.02 0.48
CA GLY A 306 -0.32 10.94 -0.49
C GLY A 306 -1.14 11.11 -1.78
N VAL A 307 -2.44 11.38 -1.66
CA VAL A 307 -3.29 11.64 -2.83
C VAL A 307 -2.88 12.92 -3.56
N LEU A 308 -2.58 14.01 -2.84
CA LEU A 308 -2.13 15.27 -3.45
C LEU A 308 -0.83 15.10 -4.24
N ARG A 309 0.14 14.35 -3.69
CA ARG A 309 1.39 14.02 -4.42
C ARG A 309 1.10 13.17 -5.65
N SER A 310 0.20 12.18 -5.54
CA SER A 310 -0.18 11.33 -6.66
C SER A 310 -0.87 12.10 -7.80
N LEU A 311 -1.70 13.10 -7.48
CA LEU A 311 -2.26 14.02 -8.48
C LEU A 311 -1.18 14.85 -9.19
N ASP A 312 -0.20 15.37 -8.45
CA ASP A 312 0.94 16.12 -9.01
C ASP A 312 1.77 15.23 -9.95
N TYR A 313 2.01 13.97 -9.58
CA TYR A 313 2.65 12.99 -10.46
C TYR A 313 1.83 12.70 -11.73
N ALA A 314 0.52 12.47 -11.61
CA ALA A 314 -0.34 12.16 -12.75
C ALA A 314 -0.33 13.29 -13.79
N ALA A 315 -0.32 14.54 -13.34
CA ALA A 315 -0.30 15.71 -14.21
C ALA A 315 1.00 15.87 -15.00
N HIS A 316 2.13 15.43 -14.44
CA HIS A 316 3.46 15.55 -15.06
C HIS A 316 3.93 14.25 -15.74
N PHE A 317 3.15 13.16 -15.64
CA PHE A 317 3.46 11.87 -16.26
C PHE A 317 3.55 11.95 -17.80
N HIS A 318 2.73 12.83 -18.42
CA HIS A 318 2.74 13.06 -19.85
C HIS A 318 3.19 14.48 -20.17
N ALA A 319 4.25 14.62 -20.97
CA ALA A 319 4.82 15.92 -21.36
C ALA A 319 3.86 16.80 -22.19
N ASP A 320 2.77 16.24 -22.73
CA ASP A 320 1.80 16.92 -23.60
C ASP A 320 0.63 17.55 -22.82
N SER A 321 0.60 17.45 -21.48
CA SER A 321 -0.46 18.07 -20.68
C SER A 321 -0.46 19.60 -20.86
N PRO A 322 -1.57 20.23 -21.30
CA PRO A 322 -1.58 21.64 -21.71
C PRO A 322 -1.25 22.64 -20.60
N ASP A 323 -1.62 22.30 -19.35
CA ASP A 323 -1.34 23.10 -18.14
C ASP A 323 -1.40 22.20 -16.89
N PRO A 324 -0.30 21.47 -16.59
CA PRO A 324 -0.26 20.54 -15.46
C PRO A 324 -0.57 21.21 -14.12
N GLN A 325 -0.08 22.44 -13.93
CA GLN A 325 -0.18 23.15 -12.66
C GLN A 325 -1.61 23.57 -12.38
N LYS A 326 -2.32 24.10 -13.38
CA LYS A 326 -3.74 24.42 -13.25
C LYS A 326 -4.58 23.16 -12.99
N TRP A 327 -4.28 22.06 -13.66
CA TRP A 327 -4.97 20.79 -13.45
C TRP A 327 -4.78 20.28 -12.02
N VAL A 328 -3.54 20.29 -11.51
CA VAL A 328 -3.23 19.88 -10.13
C VAL A 328 -3.92 20.78 -9.12
N ALA A 329 -3.92 22.10 -9.33
CA ALA A 329 -4.59 23.03 -8.43
C ALA A 329 -6.09 22.77 -8.36
N GLU A 330 -6.76 22.64 -9.51
CA GLU A 330 -8.19 22.36 -9.60
C GLU A 330 -8.55 21.01 -8.94
N ALA A 331 -7.82 19.95 -9.27
CA ALA A 331 -8.05 18.63 -8.69
C ALA A 331 -7.77 18.58 -7.18
N SER A 332 -6.69 19.22 -6.72
CA SER A 332 -6.33 19.29 -5.30
C SER A 332 -7.36 20.06 -4.49
N GLU A 333 -7.83 21.20 -4.99
CA GLU A 333 -8.89 21.98 -4.34
C GLU A 333 -10.19 21.17 -4.24
N ALA A 334 -10.57 20.48 -5.32
CA ALA A 334 -11.77 19.66 -5.33
C ALA A 334 -11.67 18.44 -4.39
N PHE A 335 -10.51 17.77 -4.33
CA PHE A 335 -10.24 16.70 -3.39
C PHE A 335 -10.34 17.17 -1.94
N LEU A 336 -9.68 18.27 -1.59
CA LEU A 336 -9.73 18.84 -0.24
C LEU A 336 -11.16 19.29 0.13
N ALA A 337 -11.91 19.84 -0.83
CA ALA A 337 -13.31 20.20 -0.63
C ALA A 337 -14.20 18.97 -0.39
N GLY A 338 -14.02 17.89 -1.14
CA GLY A 338 -14.71 16.62 -0.92
C GLY A 338 -14.37 15.98 0.42
N TYR A 339 -13.09 16.04 0.80
CA TYR A 339 -12.63 15.64 2.13
C TYR A 339 -13.20 16.57 3.22
N GLY A 340 -13.49 17.84 2.93
CA GLY A 340 -14.04 18.81 3.87
C GLY A 340 -12.99 19.52 4.73
N ILE A 341 -11.77 19.66 4.22
CA ILE A 341 -10.68 20.41 4.87
C ILE A 341 -10.14 21.50 3.94
N ARG A 342 -9.34 22.41 4.50
CA ARG A 342 -8.52 23.36 3.75
C ARG A 342 -7.04 23.01 3.93
N ARG A 343 -6.17 23.53 3.08
CA ARG A 343 -4.73 23.45 3.34
C ARG A 343 -4.38 24.08 4.68
N THR A 344 -3.49 23.41 5.41
CA THR A 344 -2.96 23.79 6.71
C THR A 344 -1.44 23.63 6.69
N PRO A 345 -0.69 24.33 7.56
CA PRO A 345 0.76 24.16 7.66
C PRO A 345 1.16 22.70 7.88
N LEU A 346 0.44 21.96 8.74
CA LEU A 346 0.70 20.54 8.96
C LEU A 346 0.47 19.69 7.71
N LEU A 347 -0.56 19.97 6.90
CA LEU A 347 -0.75 19.26 5.63
C LEU A 347 0.40 19.56 4.66
N ASP A 348 0.82 20.82 4.56
CA ASP A 348 1.94 21.21 3.70
C ASP A 348 3.25 20.52 4.14
N ALA A 349 3.44 20.31 5.46
CA ALA A 349 4.55 19.55 6.00
C ALA A 349 4.54 18.07 5.57
N TYR A 350 3.39 17.38 5.63
CA TYR A 350 3.29 16.00 5.13
C TYR A 350 3.48 15.91 3.61
N VAL A 351 2.98 16.89 2.85
CA VAL A 351 3.20 16.95 1.39
C VAL A 351 4.69 17.15 1.09
N LEU A 352 5.37 18.02 1.85
CA LEU A 352 6.80 18.24 1.72
C LEU A 352 7.61 16.99 2.04
N ASP A 353 7.35 16.32 3.17
CA ASP A 353 8.04 15.09 3.56
C ASP A 353 7.95 14.01 2.47
N LYS A 354 6.74 13.77 1.94
CA LYS A 354 6.55 12.81 0.86
C LYS A 354 7.28 13.22 -0.42
N ALA A 355 7.30 14.52 -0.76
CA ALA A 355 8.04 15.02 -1.92
C ALA A 355 9.57 14.84 -1.75
N LEU A 356 10.11 15.06 -0.54
CA LEU A 356 11.53 14.85 -0.24
C LEU A 356 11.90 13.36 -0.34
N TYR A 357 11.05 12.48 0.18
CA TYR A 357 11.20 11.04 0.03
C TYR A 357 11.22 10.63 -1.45
N GLU A 358 10.27 11.15 -2.23
CA GLU A 358 10.17 10.92 -3.67
C GLU A 358 11.42 11.38 -4.42
N VAL A 359 12.06 12.50 -4.05
CA VAL A 359 13.33 12.91 -4.66
C VAL A 359 14.40 11.82 -4.52
N VAL A 360 14.55 11.23 -3.33
CA VAL A 360 15.50 10.15 -3.09
C VAL A 360 15.09 8.90 -3.88
N TYR A 361 13.82 8.52 -3.80
CA TYR A 361 13.30 7.33 -4.49
C TYR A 361 13.50 7.40 -6.01
N GLU A 362 13.16 8.53 -6.64
CA GLU A 362 13.35 8.70 -8.08
C GLU A 362 14.83 8.76 -8.45
N ALA A 363 15.69 9.37 -7.63
CA ALA A 363 17.13 9.41 -7.91
C ALA A 363 17.74 7.99 -7.94
N ASP A 364 17.25 7.09 -7.08
CA ASP A 364 17.74 5.72 -6.98
C ASP A 364 17.15 4.82 -8.08
N ASN A 365 15.91 5.05 -8.53
CA ASN A 365 15.17 4.11 -9.39
C ASN A 365 14.85 4.63 -10.80
N ARG A 366 14.56 5.93 -10.95
CA ARG A 366 14.13 6.56 -12.21
C ARG A 366 14.69 8.00 -12.30
N PRO A 367 16.01 8.19 -12.51
CA PRO A 367 16.64 9.51 -12.41
C PRO A 367 16.00 10.61 -13.29
N ASP A 368 15.44 10.23 -14.44
CA ASP A 368 14.74 11.16 -15.35
C ASP A 368 13.47 11.80 -14.73
N TRP A 369 12.95 11.23 -13.64
CA TRP A 369 11.70 11.65 -12.99
C TRP A 369 11.93 12.57 -11.79
N VAL A 370 13.18 12.73 -11.32
CA VAL A 370 13.54 13.53 -10.13
C VAL A 370 13.05 14.99 -10.21
N GLY A 371 12.96 15.55 -11.41
CA GLY A 371 12.50 16.92 -11.62
C GLY A 371 11.08 17.18 -11.11
N ILE A 372 10.21 16.16 -11.10
CA ILE A 372 8.80 16.28 -10.65
C ILE A 372 8.75 16.56 -9.14
N PRO A 373 9.24 15.67 -8.25
CA PRO A 373 9.22 15.93 -6.81
C PRO A 373 10.10 17.12 -6.41
N LEU A 374 11.23 17.36 -7.08
CA LEU A 374 12.09 18.52 -6.75
C LEU A 374 11.40 19.87 -7.05
N SER A 375 10.63 19.95 -8.14
CA SER A 375 9.81 21.14 -8.43
C SER A 375 8.74 21.36 -7.36
N ALA A 376 8.12 20.28 -6.87
CA ALA A 376 7.15 20.36 -5.79
C ALA A 376 7.78 20.85 -4.48
N VAL A 377 8.95 20.33 -4.10
CA VAL A 377 9.73 20.79 -2.93
C VAL A 377 10.02 22.28 -3.04
N THR A 378 10.51 22.74 -4.20
CA THR A 378 10.85 24.15 -4.41
C THR A 378 9.63 25.07 -4.24
N ARG A 379 8.47 24.65 -4.75
CA ARG A 379 7.21 25.41 -4.67
C ARG A 379 6.62 25.45 -3.25
N LEU A 380 6.85 24.42 -2.44
CA LEU A 380 6.38 24.36 -1.05
C LEU A 380 7.25 25.20 -0.10
N LEU A 381 8.53 25.40 -0.45
CA LEU A 381 9.52 26.11 0.36
C LEU A 381 9.79 27.56 -0.12
N SER A 382 9.11 28.01 -1.18
CA SER A 382 9.15 29.39 -1.70
C SER A 382 8.12 30.27 -1.02
#